data_AF-A0A947KKP6-F1
#
_entry.id   AF-A0A947KKP6-F1
#
_cell.length_a   1.000
_cell.length_b   1.000
_cell.length_c   1.000
_cell.angle_alpha   90.00
_cell.angle_beta   90.00
_cell.angle_gamma   90.00
#
_symmetry.space_group_name_H-M   'P 1'
#
loop_
_entity.id
_entity.type
_entity.pdbx_description
1 polymer ?
#
loop_
_entity_poly.entity_id
_entity_poly.type
_entity_poly.pdbx_seq_one_letter_code
_entity_poly.pdbx_strand_id
1 'polypeptide(L)'
;MIIRQNPEVSLKLKYPLILRVGLVFTLLGMILLFALIPKPGEGDRIQKEIRIEIETVDIPVIEQQMEAAKPPSRPSIPIEVENDDLLDDVTIEMTTDISSYEAWDAPPPPPEEDDGPRVRFIPYDEAPEPIGGFLAIQRNVIYPEIAQEAGIEGTVVVQAFVNEFGK
;
A
#
# COMPACT_ATOMS: atom_id res chain seq x y z
N MET A 1 31.39 -71.47 13.78
CA MET A 1 31.75 -70.43 12.79
C MET A 1 32.88 -69.61 13.40
N ILE A 2 34.07 -69.63 12.79
CA ILE A 2 35.31 -69.13 13.39
C ILE A 2 35.33 -67.60 13.30
N ILE A 3 35.31 -66.92 14.45
CA ILE A 3 35.43 -65.45 14.54
C ILE A 3 36.92 -65.12 14.38
N ARG A 4 37.32 -64.69 13.17
CA ARG A 4 38.70 -64.30 12.84
C ARG A 4 39.02 -62.81 13.09
N GLN A 5 38.07 -62.03 13.62
CA GLN A 5 38.25 -60.59 13.82
C GLN A 5 38.13 -60.23 15.29
N ASN A 6 39.07 -59.42 15.77
CA ASN A 6 39.12 -58.95 17.15
C ASN A 6 37.75 -58.34 17.53
N PRO A 7 37.10 -58.81 18.61
CA PRO A 7 35.76 -58.36 19.01
C PRO A 7 35.75 -56.87 19.36
N GLU A 8 36.90 -56.32 19.74
CA GLU A 8 37.09 -54.90 20.05
C GLU A 8 36.97 -53.98 18.83
N VAL A 9 37.25 -54.49 17.63
CA VAL A 9 37.26 -53.70 16.37
C VAL A 9 36.02 -53.99 15.52
N SER A 10 35.14 -54.89 15.96
CA SER A 10 33.94 -55.26 15.20
C SER A 10 32.85 -54.19 15.30
N LEU A 11 32.73 -53.35 14.26
CA LEU A 11 31.71 -52.31 14.10
C LEU A 11 30.28 -52.84 14.21
N LYS A 12 30.02 -54.08 13.78
CA LYS A 12 28.67 -54.67 13.80
C LYS A 12 28.16 -54.94 15.22
N LEU A 13 29.03 -55.31 16.17
CA LEU A 13 28.66 -55.51 17.57
C LEU A 13 28.51 -54.18 18.32
N LYS A 14 29.34 -53.19 17.99
CA LYS A 14 29.31 -51.86 18.63
C LYS A 14 28.32 -50.90 17.99
N TYR A 15 27.73 -51.25 16.84
CA TYR A 15 26.77 -50.41 16.10
C TYR A 15 25.65 -49.82 16.97
N PRO A 16 24.87 -50.60 17.76
CA PRO A 16 23.82 -50.03 18.59
C PRO A 16 24.36 -49.13 19.73
N LEU A 17 25.59 -49.37 20.19
CA LEU A 17 26.26 -48.55 21.21
C LEU A 17 26.73 -47.22 20.61
N ILE A 18 27.40 -47.27 19.45
CA ILE A 18 27.89 -46.08 18.72
C ILE A 18 26.71 -45.21 18.30
N LEU A 19 25.60 -45.80 17.86
CA LEU A 19 24.39 -45.06 17.48
C LEU A 19 23.76 -44.34 18.68
N ARG A 20 23.70 -44.98 19.86
CA ARG A 20 23.21 -44.33 21.10
C ARG A 20 24.12 -43.18 21.55
N VAL A 21 25.44 -43.40 21.55
CA VAL A 21 26.41 -42.37 21.94
C VAL A 21 26.39 -41.20 20.95
N GLY A 22 26.30 -41.48 19.65
CA GLY A 22 26.16 -40.46 18.61
C GLY A 22 24.89 -39.62 18.79
N LEU A 23 23.75 -40.25 19.07
CA LEU A 23 22.49 -39.54 19.31
C LEU A 23 22.56 -38.62 20.53
N VAL A 24 23.15 -39.09 21.63
CA VAL A 24 23.34 -38.26 22.83
C VAL A 24 24.31 -37.11 22.54
N PHE A 25 25.38 -37.36 21.79
CA PHE A 25 26.38 -36.35 21.46
C PHE A 25 25.83 -35.26 20.53
N THR A 26 25.02 -35.61 19.53
CA THR A 26 24.37 -34.62 18.65
C THR A 26 23.36 -33.77 19.40
N LEU A 27 22.55 -34.38 20.28
CA LEU A 27 21.59 -33.67 21.12
C LEU A 27 22.30 -32.70 22.08
N LEU A 28 23.35 -33.16 22.75
CA LEU A 28 24.13 -32.35 23.68
C LEU A 28 24.86 -31.22 22.96
N GLY A 29 25.38 -31.48 21.75
CA GLY A 29 25.96 -30.45 20.89
C GLY A 29 24.96 -29.36 20.49
N MET A 30 23.71 -29.72 20.18
CA MET A 30 22.65 -28.77 19.84
C MET A 30 22.24 -27.90 21.05
N ILE A 31 22.13 -28.51 22.24
CA ILE A 31 21.85 -27.79 23.48
C ILE A 31 23.01 -26.84 23.81
N LEU A 32 24.25 -27.31 23.67
CA LEU A 32 25.45 -26.51 23.91
C LEU A 32 25.55 -25.34 22.92
N LEU A 33 25.26 -25.58 21.64
CA LEU A 33 25.21 -24.53 20.62
C LEU A 33 24.17 -23.45 20.98
N PHE A 34 22.98 -23.86 21.40
CA PHE A 34 21.93 -22.92 21.83
C PHE A 34 22.27 -22.20 23.15
N ALA A 35 23.06 -22.84 24.03
CA ALA A 35 23.50 -22.25 25.29
C ALA A 35 24.66 -21.26 25.12
N LEU A 36 25.58 -21.50 24.19
CA LEU A 36 26.71 -20.59 23.91
C LEU A 36 26.32 -19.41 23.03
N ILE A 37 25.27 -19.55 22.20
CA ILE A 37 24.73 -18.42 21.45
C ILE A 37 23.98 -17.53 22.46
N PRO A 38 24.44 -16.30 22.73
CA PRO A 38 23.67 -15.38 23.55
C PRO A 38 22.33 -15.18 22.86
N LYS A 39 21.23 -15.47 23.56
CA LYS A 39 19.89 -15.17 23.05
C LYS A 39 19.88 -13.69 22.67
N PRO A 40 19.74 -13.31 21.38
CA PRO A 40 19.53 -11.91 21.04
C PRO A 40 18.28 -11.52 21.81
N GLY A 41 18.44 -10.50 22.65
CA GLY A 41 17.54 -10.19 23.76
C GLY A 41 16.10 -10.40 23.35
N GLU A 42 15.37 -11.09 24.22
CA GLU A 42 13.96 -10.82 24.40
C GLU A 42 13.92 -9.32 24.63
N GLY A 43 13.66 -8.58 23.54
CA GLY A 43 13.45 -7.16 23.62
C GLY A 43 12.34 -7.06 24.62
N ASP A 44 12.69 -6.55 25.81
CA ASP A 44 11.71 -6.15 26.79
C ASP A 44 10.81 -5.22 26.00
N ARG A 45 9.68 -5.76 25.55
CA ARG A 45 8.61 -4.97 24.99
C ARG A 45 8.14 -4.27 26.24
N ILE A 46 8.84 -3.19 26.56
CA ILE A 46 8.36 -2.11 27.39
C ILE A 46 7.07 -1.77 26.67
N GLN A 47 5.99 -2.41 27.11
CA GLN A 47 4.66 -1.89 27.01
C GLN A 47 4.78 -0.62 27.82
N LYS A 48 5.26 0.42 27.14
CA LYS A 48 5.08 1.78 27.56
C LYS A 48 3.57 1.88 27.53
N GLU A 49 2.94 1.61 28.67
CA GLU A 49 1.60 2.08 28.93
C GLU A 49 1.70 3.58 28.70
N ILE A 50 1.35 3.99 27.49
CA ILE A 50 1.17 5.39 27.18
C ILE A 50 -0.08 5.73 28.00
N ARG A 51 0.14 6.17 29.23
CA ARG A 51 -0.87 6.83 30.03
C ARG A 51 -1.12 8.15 29.33
N ILE A 52 -1.99 8.12 28.32
CA ILE A 52 -2.51 9.31 27.69
C ILE A 52 -3.41 9.94 28.76
N GLU A 53 -2.84 10.88 29.50
CA GLU A 53 -3.60 11.80 30.32
C GLU A 53 -4.32 12.74 29.35
N ILE A 54 -5.52 12.34 28.94
CA ILE A 54 -6.40 13.15 28.11
C ILE A 54 -6.89 14.27 29.02
N GLU A 55 -6.20 15.40 29.01
CA GLU A 55 -6.71 16.64 29.59
C GLU A 55 -7.93 17.04 28.75
N THR A 56 -9.12 16.80 29.30
CA THR A 56 -10.39 17.13 28.64
C THR A 56 -10.56 18.64 28.65
N VAL A 57 -10.03 19.29 27.61
CA VAL A 57 -10.40 20.67 27.30
C VAL A 57 -11.83 20.63 26.78
N ASP A 58 -12.77 21.18 27.56
CA ASP A 58 -14.17 21.35 27.14
C ASP A 58 -14.23 22.31 25.94
N ILE A 59 -14.31 21.74 24.74
CA ILE A 59 -14.58 22.51 23.54
C ILE A 59 -16.06 22.90 23.62
N PRO A 60 -16.42 24.21 23.67
CA PRO A 60 -17.82 24.60 23.65
C PRO A 60 -18.45 24.09 22.36
N VAL A 61 -19.64 23.52 22.46
CA VAL A 61 -20.42 23.06 21.31
C VAL A 61 -20.59 24.23 20.35
N ILE A 62 -19.88 24.20 19.22
CA ILE A 62 -20.15 25.10 18.12
C ILE A 62 -21.45 24.56 17.52
N GLU A 63 -22.58 25.20 17.86
CA GLU A 63 -23.83 25.02 17.14
C GLU A 63 -23.58 25.47 15.70
N GLN A 64 -23.09 24.55 14.87
CA GLN A 64 -23.07 24.73 13.44
C GLN A 64 -24.54 24.73 13.02
N GLN A 65 -25.12 25.92 12.99
CA GLN A 65 -26.44 26.18 12.46
C GLN A 65 -26.43 25.64 11.04
N MET A 66 -26.92 24.40 10.88
CA MET A 66 -27.19 23.80 9.58
C MET A 66 -28.35 24.59 9.01
N GLU A 67 -28.05 25.75 8.40
CA GLU A 67 -28.95 26.33 7.43
C GLU A 67 -28.99 25.33 6.28
N ALA A 68 -29.96 24.42 6.36
CA ALA A 68 -30.28 23.51 5.27
C ALA A 68 -30.49 24.39 4.05
N ALA A 69 -29.53 24.36 3.12
CA ALA A 69 -29.66 25.03 1.85
C ALA A 69 -31.04 24.65 1.29
N LYS A 70 -31.88 25.66 1.03
CA LYS A 70 -33.26 25.43 0.59
C LYS A 70 -33.23 24.39 -0.53
N PRO A 71 -34.05 23.32 -0.46
CA PRO A 71 -34.02 22.27 -1.46
C PRO A 71 -34.15 22.91 -2.84
N PRO A 72 -33.30 22.52 -3.82
CA PRO A 72 -33.36 23.10 -5.15
C PRO A 72 -34.78 22.98 -5.68
N SER A 73 -35.30 24.06 -6.26
CA SER A 73 -36.64 24.06 -6.85
C SER A 73 -36.71 22.95 -7.89
N ARG A 74 -37.72 22.09 -7.77
CA ARG A 74 -37.89 20.98 -8.71
C ARG A 74 -38.06 21.56 -10.12
N PRO A 75 -37.37 21.01 -11.14
CA PRO A 75 -37.58 21.43 -12.52
C PRO A 75 -39.06 21.25 -12.86
N SER A 76 -39.67 22.24 -13.52
CA SER A 76 -41.05 22.15 -13.94
C SER A 76 -41.18 21.00 -14.93
N ILE A 77 -42.03 20.03 -14.58
CA ILE A 77 -42.41 18.97 -15.50
C ILE A 77 -43.12 19.63 -16.67
N PRO A 78 -42.76 19.30 -17.92
CA PRO A 78 -43.47 19.79 -19.10
C PRO A 78 -44.96 19.50 -18.97
N ILE A 79 -45.77 20.53 -19.18
CA ILE A 79 -47.22 20.43 -19.20
C ILE A 79 -47.59 19.93 -20.60
N GLU A 80 -48.24 18.78 -20.70
CA GLU A 80 -48.84 18.34 -21.95
C GLU A 80 -49.88 19.39 -22.38
N VAL A 81 -49.68 19.97 -23.57
CA VAL A 81 -50.64 20.87 -24.19
C VAL A 81 -51.76 20.05 -24.83
N GLU A 82 -53.01 20.45 -24.61
CA GLU A 82 -54.22 19.69 -24.97
C GLU A 82 -54.53 19.65 -26.49
N ASN A 83 -53.68 20.25 -27.35
CA ASN A 83 -53.89 20.25 -28.80
C ASN A 83 -52.63 19.74 -29.53
N ASP A 84 -52.61 18.43 -29.79
CA ASP A 84 -51.62 17.74 -30.63
C ASP A 84 -51.73 18.13 -32.12
N ASP A 85 -52.89 18.65 -32.55
CA ASP A 85 -53.19 18.97 -33.97
C ASP A 85 -52.33 20.12 -34.55
N LEU A 86 -51.56 20.85 -33.73
CA LEU A 86 -50.61 21.87 -34.20
C LEU A 86 -49.19 21.32 -34.46
N LEU A 87 -48.89 20.09 -34.06
CA LEU A 87 -47.58 19.47 -34.26
C LEU A 87 -47.46 18.78 -35.62
N ASP A 88 -48.57 18.33 -36.21
CA ASP A 88 -48.56 17.51 -37.42
C ASP A 88 -48.34 18.27 -38.74
N ASP A 89 -48.52 19.61 -38.76
CA ASP A 89 -48.32 20.45 -39.97
C ASP A 89 -46.97 21.20 -39.96
N VAL A 90 -46.15 21.01 -38.92
CA VAL A 90 -44.79 21.60 -38.85
C VAL A 90 -43.77 20.51 -39.16
N THR A 91 -43.72 20.09 -40.42
CA THR A 91 -42.70 19.15 -40.89
C THR A 91 -41.31 19.78 -40.71
N ILE A 92 -40.42 19.07 -40.01
CA ILE A 92 -39.02 19.49 -39.78
C ILE A 92 -38.31 19.80 -41.11
N GLU A 93 -38.70 19.15 -42.21
CA GLU A 93 -38.19 19.42 -43.57
C GLU A 93 -38.51 20.83 -44.09
N MET A 94 -39.57 21.49 -43.62
CA MET A 94 -40.05 22.76 -44.17
C MET A 94 -39.62 23.99 -43.37
N THR A 95 -39.30 23.82 -42.08
CA THR A 95 -38.89 24.91 -41.18
C THR A 95 -37.39 24.91 -40.86
N THR A 96 -36.71 23.79 -41.09
CA THR A 96 -35.28 23.66 -40.79
C THR A 96 -34.49 23.68 -42.10
N ASP A 97 -33.82 24.80 -42.39
CA ASP A 97 -32.95 24.95 -43.56
C ASP A 97 -31.62 24.22 -43.32
N ILE A 98 -31.67 22.88 -43.43
CA ILE A 98 -30.54 21.96 -43.21
C ILE A 98 -29.43 22.18 -44.25
N SER A 99 -29.70 22.95 -45.32
CA SER A 99 -28.69 23.32 -46.32
C SER A 99 -27.56 24.19 -45.75
N SER A 100 -27.81 24.85 -44.61
CA SER A 100 -26.85 25.70 -43.90
C SER A 100 -26.09 24.99 -42.76
N TYR A 101 -26.22 23.67 -42.64
CA TYR A 101 -25.45 22.90 -41.65
C TYR A 101 -23.96 22.94 -42.03
N GLU A 102 -23.22 23.79 -41.34
CA GLU A 102 -21.77 23.76 -41.32
C GLU A 102 -21.40 22.74 -40.24
N ALA A 103 -20.82 21.60 -40.63
CA ALA A 103 -20.33 20.62 -39.68
C ALA A 103 -19.29 21.33 -38.81
N TRP A 104 -19.63 21.56 -37.53
CA TRP A 104 -18.71 22.18 -36.59
C TRP A 104 -17.44 21.32 -36.59
N ASP A 105 -16.32 21.92 -36.97
CA ASP A 105 -15.04 21.23 -36.98
C ASP A 105 -14.79 20.67 -35.58
N ALA A 106 -14.27 19.44 -35.52
CA ALA A 106 -13.98 18.82 -34.25
C ALA A 106 -13.10 19.78 -33.43
N PRO A 107 -13.42 20.04 -32.15
CA PRO A 107 -12.57 20.88 -31.31
C PRO A 107 -11.14 20.35 -31.42
N PRO A 108 -10.13 21.25 -31.47
CA PRO A 108 -8.75 20.83 -31.61
C PRO A 108 -8.44 19.75 -30.57
N PRO A 109 -7.72 18.69 -30.95
CA PRO A 109 -7.35 17.65 -30.00
C PRO A 109 -6.73 18.30 -28.77
N PRO A 110 -7.03 17.79 -27.56
CA PRO A 110 -6.39 18.28 -26.35
C PRO A 110 -4.88 18.35 -26.61
N PRO A 111 -4.21 19.43 -26.16
CA PRO A 111 -2.75 19.45 -26.23
C PRO A 111 -2.23 18.14 -25.64
N GLU A 112 -1.28 17.50 -26.32
CA GLU A 112 -0.52 16.37 -25.77
C GLU A 112 0.27 16.90 -24.57
N GLU A 113 -0.41 17.08 -23.43
CA GLU A 113 0.22 17.32 -22.16
C GLU A 113 0.89 15.99 -21.76
N ASP A 114 2.17 15.89 -22.09
CA ASP A 114 3.13 14.88 -21.61
C ASP A 114 3.41 15.04 -20.09
N ASP A 115 2.39 15.49 -19.34
CA ASP A 115 2.36 15.70 -17.89
C ASP A 115 1.69 14.53 -17.16
N GLY A 116 1.48 13.41 -17.86
CA GLY A 116 1.23 12.13 -17.22
C GLY A 116 2.46 11.67 -16.43
N PRO A 117 2.31 10.99 -15.28
CA PRO A 117 3.44 10.38 -14.60
C PRO A 117 4.18 9.47 -15.59
N ARG A 118 5.48 9.72 -15.81
CA ARG A 118 6.32 8.91 -16.70
C ARG A 118 6.57 7.54 -16.06
N VAL A 119 5.57 6.67 -16.08
CA VAL A 119 5.65 5.33 -15.50
C VAL A 119 6.42 4.42 -16.45
N ARG A 120 7.72 4.29 -16.24
CA ARG A 120 8.54 3.29 -16.93
C ARG A 120 8.33 1.92 -16.28
N PHE A 121 7.67 1.01 -16.99
CA PHE A 121 7.48 -0.36 -16.51
C PHE A 121 8.79 -1.15 -16.60
N ILE A 122 9.28 -1.63 -15.46
CA ILE A 122 10.45 -2.51 -15.38
C ILE A 122 9.93 -3.86 -14.86
N PRO A 123 10.00 -4.94 -15.65
CA PRO A 123 9.57 -6.26 -15.19
C PRO A 123 10.53 -6.79 -14.12
N TYR A 124 9.97 -7.35 -13.05
CA TYR A 124 10.70 -8.03 -11.98
C TYR A 124 9.91 -9.26 -11.53
N ASP A 125 10.61 -10.34 -11.18
CA ASP A 125 10.00 -11.52 -10.57
C ASP A 125 9.81 -11.33 -9.06
N GLU A 126 10.84 -10.79 -8.39
CA GLU A 126 10.81 -10.39 -6.99
C GLU A 126 10.99 -8.87 -6.88
N ALA A 127 10.16 -8.21 -6.08
CA ALA A 127 10.23 -6.77 -5.88
C ALA A 127 11.51 -6.41 -5.10
N PRO A 128 12.23 -5.34 -5.47
CA PRO A 128 13.40 -4.91 -4.72
C PRO A 128 12.98 -4.34 -3.36
N GLU A 129 13.74 -4.68 -2.32
CA GLU A 129 13.56 -4.15 -0.97
C GLU A 129 14.69 -3.17 -0.60
N PRO A 130 14.39 -2.07 0.12
CA PRO A 130 15.40 -1.16 0.59
C PRO A 130 16.30 -1.84 1.65
N ILE A 131 17.61 -1.52 1.60
CA ILE A 131 18.58 -2.02 2.58
C ILE A 131 18.22 -1.46 3.96
N GLY A 132 17.90 -2.35 4.92
CA GLY A 132 17.43 -1.96 6.26
C GLY A 132 15.91 -1.76 6.36
N GLY A 133 15.16 -2.10 5.31
CA GLY A 133 13.70 -2.03 5.27
C GLY A 133 13.15 -0.61 5.25
N PHE A 134 11.82 -0.49 5.34
CA PHE A 134 11.14 0.81 5.35
C PHE A 134 11.54 1.71 6.53
N LEU A 135 12.01 1.13 7.63
CA LEU A 135 12.50 1.88 8.80
C LEU A 135 13.73 2.75 8.45
N ALA A 136 14.61 2.26 7.57
CA ALA A 136 15.78 3.01 7.13
C ALA A 136 15.40 4.27 6.34
N ILE A 137 14.35 4.17 5.51
CA ILE A 137 13.79 5.32 4.79
C ILE A 137 13.21 6.32 5.79
N GLN A 138 12.36 5.86 6.71
CA GLN A 138 11.69 6.72 7.69
C GLN A 138 12.68 7.52 8.57
N ARG A 139 13.79 6.90 8.97
CA ARG A 139 14.85 7.57 9.75
C ARG A 139 15.58 8.68 8.98
N ASN A 140 15.61 8.59 7.65
CA ASN A 140 16.27 9.56 6.78
C ASN A 140 15.29 10.60 6.20
N VAL A 141 14.00 10.54 6.55
CA VAL A 141 13.04 11.58 6.16
C VAL A 141 13.32 12.83 6.99
N ILE A 142 13.68 13.92 6.31
CA ILE A 142 13.92 15.23 6.93
C ILE A 142 12.70 16.10 6.69
N TYR A 143 12.09 16.56 7.77
CA TYR A 143 10.93 17.45 7.71
C TYR A 143 11.41 18.92 7.63
N PRO A 144 10.97 19.70 6.62
CA PRO A 144 11.43 21.09 6.45
C PRO A 144 11.03 22.01 7.62
N GLU A 145 11.94 22.86 8.10
CA GLU A 145 11.70 23.76 9.25
C GLU A 145 10.51 24.69 9.02
N ILE A 146 10.39 25.28 7.82
CA ILE A 146 9.30 26.20 7.45
C ILE A 146 7.93 25.51 7.57
N ALA A 147 7.83 24.25 7.15
CA ALA A 147 6.59 23.49 7.27
C ALA A 147 6.28 23.16 8.74
N GLN A 148 7.30 23.04 9.58
CA GLN A 148 7.20 22.61 10.98
C GLN A 148 6.69 23.77 11.83
N GLU A 149 7.23 24.97 11.61
CA GLU A 149 6.76 26.21 12.21
C GLU A 149 5.32 26.57 11.78
N ALA A 150 4.98 26.26 10.53
CA ALA A 150 3.65 26.52 9.97
C ALA A 150 2.62 25.40 10.26
N GLY A 151 3.03 24.27 10.86
CA GLY A 151 2.15 23.12 11.14
C GLY A 151 1.53 22.48 9.89
N ILE A 152 2.25 22.46 8.76
CA ILE A 152 1.73 21.99 7.47
C ILE A 152 1.97 20.49 7.29
N GLU A 153 0.92 19.69 7.31
CA GLU A 153 1.01 18.24 7.11
C GLU A 153 0.59 17.82 5.69
N GLY A 154 1.09 16.66 5.24
CA GLY A 154 0.74 16.12 3.93
C GLY A 154 1.37 14.76 3.63
N THR A 155 0.95 14.17 2.53
CA THR A 155 1.48 12.89 2.02
C THR A 155 2.36 13.16 0.80
N VAL A 156 3.59 12.65 0.82
CA VAL A 156 4.52 12.73 -0.32
C VAL A 156 4.67 11.36 -0.95
N VAL A 157 4.34 11.25 -2.23
CA VAL A 157 4.53 10.03 -3.02
C VAL A 157 5.79 10.20 -3.88
N VAL A 158 6.81 9.37 -3.64
CA VAL A 158 8.07 9.40 -4.39
C VAL A 158 8.17 8.13 -5.22
N GLN A 159 8.45 8.29 -6.51
CA GLN A 159 8.78 7.17 -7.41
C GLN A 159 10.25 7.30 -7.81
N ALA A 160 11.03 6.24 -7.55
CA ALA A 160 12.44 6.18 -7.90
C ALA A 160 12.73 4.85 -8.60
N PHE A 161 13.71 4.86 -9.51
CA PHE A 161 14.21 3.67 -10.17
C PHE A 161 15.59 3.36 -9.59
N VAL A 162 15.80 2.10 -9.18
CA VAL A 162 17.06 1.63 -8.61
C VAL A 162 17.61 0.52 -9.49
N ASN A 163 18.89 0.60 -9.83
CA ASN A 163 19.59 -0.42 -10.60
C ASN A 163 20.16 -1.54 -9.70
N GLU A 164 20.73 -2.57 -10.33
CA GLU A 164 21.34 -3.73 -9.65
C GLU A 164 22.47 -3.37 -8.68
N PHE A 165 23.06 -2.17 -8.81
CA PHE A 165 24.12 -1.67 -7.94
C PHE A 165 23.59 -0.79 -6.80
N GLY A 166 22.27 -0.66 -6.64
CA GLY A 166 21.65 0.17 -5.60
C GLY A 166 21.72 1.67 -5.89
N LYS A 167 21.84 2.07 -7.16
CA LYS A 167 21.84 3.48 -7.60
C LYS A 167 20.61 3.83 -8.40
#